data_AF-A0A8T4KKX3-F1
#
_entry.id   AF-A0A8T4KKX3-F1
#
_cell.length_a   1.000
_cell.length_b   1.000
_cell.length_c   1.000
_cell.angle_alpha   90.00
_cell.angle_beta   90.00
_cell.angle_gamma   90.00
#
_symmetry.space_group_name_H-M   'P 1'
#
loop_
_entity.id
_entity.type
_entity.pdbx_description
1 polymer ?
#
loop_
_entity_poly.entity_id
_entity_poly.type
_entity_poly.pdbx_seq_one_letter_code
_entity_poly.pdbx_strand_id
1 'polypeptide(L)'
;MSKRFRRQDSQFHSKLGTKWRAPKGGQSKMRERRGGAGKVPKVGYRTDKSVRGTIMGKKVTYVAGLTDLQKLAKGDTAMLSSSLGMKSVLELAARARELGIEIFNRQRIRTGEKLMKAKEEKKAKEQEAKKQGMKDFNTTKKEKKAE
;
A
#
# COMPACT_ATOMS: atom_id res chain seq x y z
N MET A 1 -15.97 -2.94 18.75
CA MET A 1 -15.23 -4.10 18.19
C MET A 1 -15.80 -4.51 16.83
N SER A 2 -14.95 -4.60 15.80
CA SER A 2 -15.36 -5.12 14.49
C SER A 2 -15.73 -6.60 14.58
N LYS A 3 -16.89 -6.98 14.02
CA LYS A 3 -17.41 -8.35 14.04
C LYS A 3 -16.60 -9.19 13.04
N ARG A 4 -15.78 -10.11 13.54
CA ARG A 4 -14.93 -10.99 12.71
C ARG A 4 -15.68 -12.27 12.38
N PHE A 5 -16.08 -12.44 11.13
CA PHE A 5 -16.66 -13.69 10.63
C PHE A 5 -15.54 -14.66 10.27
N ARG A 6 -15.09 -15.44 11.26
CA ARG A 6 -14.05 -16.47 11.09
C ARG A 6 -14.69 -17.84 10.93
N ARG A 7 -14.04 -18.74 10.19
CA ARG A 7 -14.43 -20.15 10.13
C ARG A 7 -14.40 -20.78 11.53
N GLN A 8 -15.33 -21.70 11.78
CA GLN A 8 -15.33 -22.53 12.99
C GLN A 8 -13.96 -23.21 13.17
N ASP A 9 -13.46 -23.19 14.41
CA ASP A 9 -12.23 -23.87 14.85
C ASP A 9 -10.95 -23.48 14.08
N SER A 10 -10.97 -22.37 13.33
CA SER A 10 -9.78 -21.86 12.61
C SER A 10 -8.67 -21.37 13.54
N GLN A 11 -8.96 -21.19 14.82
CA GLN A 11 -7.97 -20.85 15.84
C GLN A 11 -7.23 -22.07 16.39
N PHE A 12 -7.86 -23.24 16.34
CA PHE A 12 -7.30 -24.49 16.88
C PHE A 12 -6.52 -25.27 15.82
N HIS A 13 -6.90 -25.13 14.54
CA HIS A 13 -6.30 -25.90 13.45
C HIS A 13 -5.62 -24.98 12.45
N SER A 14 -4.29 -25.07 12.34
CA SER A 14 -3.50 -24.30 11.37
C SER A 14 -3.86 -24.57 9.91
N LYS A 15 -4.29 -25.81 9.61
CA LYS A 15 -4.78 -26.20 8.27
C LYS A 15 -6.10 -25.52 7.90
N LEU A 16 -6.86 -25.03 8.88
CA LEU A 16 -8.12 -24.34 8.65
C LEU A 16 -7.87 -22.83 8.51
N GLY A 17 -7.93 -22.33 7.29
CA GLY A 17 -7.86 -20.88 7.04
C GLY A 17 -9.00 -20.09 7.71
N THR A 18 -8.78 -18.78 7.89
CA THR A 18 -9.72 -17.86 8.54
C THR A 18 -10.94 -17.50 7.69
N LYS A 19 -10.92 -17.82 6.38
CA LYS A 19 -12.01 -17.56 5.43
C LYS A 19 -13.30 -18.24 5.90
N TRP A 20 -14.36 -17.44 6.07
CA TRP A 20 -15.68 -17.92 6.49
C TRP A 20 -16.16 -19.11 5.65
N ARG A 21 -16.73 -20.11 6.34
CA ARG A 21 -17.47 -21.23 5.77
C ARG A 21 -18.67 -21.50 6.67
N ALA A 22 -19.82 -21.80 6.07
CA ALA A 22 -21.01 -22.13 6.84
C ALA A 22 -20.76 -23.41 7.68
N PRO A 23 -21.05 -23.40 8.99
CA PRO A 23 -20.93 -24.58 9.83
C PRO A 23 -22.03 -25.58 9.46
N LYS A 24 -21.64 -26.81 9.10
CA LYS A 24 -22.57 -27.85 8.62
C LYS A 24 -22.93 -28.89 9.69
N GLY A 25 -22.00 -29.22 10.58
CA GLY A 25 -22.19 -30.29 11.57
C GLY A 25 -23.42 -30.07 12.46
N GLY A 26 -24.17 -31.14 12.75
CA GLY A 26 -25.38 -31.10 13.57
C GLY A 26 -25.12 -30.55 14.98
N GLN A 27 -24.05 -31.04 15.62
CA GLN A 27 -23.62 -30.64 16.97
C GLN A 27 -22.74 -29.37 16.99
N SER A 28 -22.66 -28.64 15.87
CA SER A 28 -21.84 -27.43 15.83
C SER A 28 -22.46 -26.34 16.69
N LYS A 29 -21.78 -26.01 17.80
CA LYS A 29 -22.17 -24.89 18.68
C LYS A 29 -22.28 -23.56 17.92
N MET A 30 -21.48 -23.37 16.87
CA MET A 30 -21.56 -22.19 16.00
C MET A 30 -22.81 -22.23 15.11
N ARG A 31 -23.18 -23.40 14.55
CA ARG A 31 -24.43 -23.59 13.79
C ARG A 31 -25.66 -23.33 14.66
N GLU A 32 -25.64 -23.84 15.88
CA GLU A 32 -26.66 -23.64 16.91
C GLU A 32 -26.64 -22.22 17.51
N ARG A 33 -25.61 -21.42 17.20
CA ARG A 33 -25.43 -20.03 17.65
C ARG A 33 -25.33 -19.90 19.18
N ARG A 34 -24.76 -20.90 19.85
CA ARG A 34 -24.47 -20.84 21.28
C ARG A 34 -23.45 -19.73 21.58
N GLY A 35 -23.56 -19.12 22.76
CA GLY A 35 -22.58 -18.15 23.25
C GLY A 35 -21.16 -18.71 23.23
N GLY A 36 -20.17 -17.87 22.91
CA GLY A 36 -18.75 -18.25 22.85
C GLY A 36 -18.29 -18.92 21.56
N ALA A 37 -19.18 -19.50 20.74
CA ALA A 37 -18.78 -20.19 19.50
C ALA A 37 -18.46 -19.26 18.32
N GLY A 38 -18.77 -17.96 18.43
CA GLY A 38 -18.58 -16.96 17.37
C GLY A 38 -19.86 -16.61 16.62
N LYS A 39 -19.82 -15.52 15.85
CA LYS A 39 -21.00 -14.98 15.14
C LYS A 39 -21.14 -15.61 13.75
N VAL A 40 -22.36 -16.04 13.42
CA VAL A 40 -22.75 -16.51 12.08
C VAL A 40 -23.23 -15.31 11.25
N PRO A 41 -22.76 -15.10 10.00
CA PRO A 41 -23.28 -14.09 9.10
C PRO A 41 -24.79 -14.22 8.88
N LYS A 42 -25.47 -13.07 8.89
CA LYS A 42 -26.90 -12.89 8.67
C LYS A 42 -27.11 -11.56 7.97
N VAL A 43 -28.24 -11.40 7.28
CA VAL A 43 -28.61 -10.14 6.61
C VAL A 43 -28.64 -8.96 7.59
N GLY A 44 -29.08 -9.18 8.83
CA GLY A 44 -29.12 -8.14 9.88
C GLY A 44 -27.75 -7.62 10.35
N TYR A 45 -26.63 -8.24 9.95
CA TYR A 45 -25.30 -7.71 10.23
C TYR A 45 -24.78 -6.72 9.18
N ARG A 46 -25.56 -6.47 8.13
CA ARG A 46 -25.21 -5.53 7.07
C ARG A 46 -25.11 -4.11 7.66
N THR A 47 -24.10 -3.35 7.23
CA THR A 47 -23.98 -1.92 7.54
C THR A 47 -25.02 -1.10 6.77
N ASP A 48 -25.38 0.08 7.25
CA ASP A 48 -26.35 0.96 6.58
C ASP A 48 -25.93 1.27 5.15
N LYS A 49 -26.92 1.45 4.28
CA LYS A 49 -26.68 1.64 2.84
C LYS A 49 -25.84 2.88 2.55
N SER A 50 -26.03 3.95 3.32
CA SER A 50 -25.35 5.25 3.15
C SER A 50 -23.86 5.23 3.47
N VAL A 51 -23.45 4.49 4.52
CA VAL A 51 -22.06 4.46 5.01
C VAL A 51 -21.27 3.23 4.55
N ARG A 52 -21.91 2.30 3.83
CA ARG A 52 -21.26 1.07 3.41
C ARG A 52 -20.19 1.33 2.35
N GLY A 53 -18.99 0.78 2.57
CA GLY A 53 -17.87 0.93 1.64
C GLY A 53 -17.07 2.20 1.85
N THR A 54 -17.45 3.01 2.82
CA THR A 54 -16.78 4.26 3.20
C THR A 54 -15.66 3.95 4.19
N ILE A 55 -14.49 4.57 4.00
CA ILE A 55 -13.34 4.47 4.90
C ILE A 55 -13.13 5.86 5.51
N MET A 56 -13.15 5.96 6.84
CA MET A 56 -13.01 7.25 7.56
C MET A 56 -14.01 8.33 7.11
N GLY A 57 -15.24 7.94 6.74
CA GLY A 57 -16.27 8.89 6.29
C GLY A 57 -16.13 9.35 4.83
N LYS A 58 -15.10 8.90 4.10
CA LYS A 58 -14.91 9.19 2.67
C LYS A 58 -15.02 7.94 1.82
N LYS A 59 -15.55 8.09 0.60
CA LYS A 59 -15.56 7.01 -0.39
C LYS A 59 -14.16 6.90 -0.97
N VAL A 60 -13.64 5.66 -0.98
CA VAL A 60 -12.30 5.39 -1.48
C VAL A 60 -12.39 4.80 -2.87
N THR A 61 -11.74 5.46 -3.83
CA THR A 61 -11.72 5.06 -5.23
C THR A 61 -10.34 4.52 -5.58
N TYR A 62 -10.31 3.35 -6.21
CA TYR A 62 -9.07 2.70 -6.62
C TYR A 62 -8.51 3.36 -7.89
N VAL A 63 -7.24 3.72 -7.87
CA VAL A 63 -6.56 4.49 -8.92
C VAL A 63 -5.37 3.69 -9.43
N ALA A 64 -5.38 3.35 -10.71
CA ALA A 64 -4.28 2.68 -11.39
C ALA A 64 -3.49 3.61 -12.33
N GLY A 65 -4.01 4.80 -12.63
CA GLY A 65 -3.32 5.76 -13.50
C GLY A 65 -3.84 7.19 -13.40
N LEU A 66 -3.34 8.03 -14.31
CA LEU A 66 -3.66 9.45 -14.40
C LEU A 66 -5.10 9.73 -14.81
N THR A 67 -5.62 8.93 -15.73
CA THR A 67 -7.02 8.99 -16.18
C THR A 67 -7.99 8.75 -15.04
N ASP A 68 -7.65 7.87 -14.11
CA ASP A 68 -8.49 7.55 -12.94
C ASP A 68 -8.50 8.71 -11.93
N LEU A 69 -7.39 9.46 -11.79
CA LEU A 69 -7.36 10.65 -10.94
C LEU A 69 -8.27 11.77 -11.46
N GLN A 70 -8.35 11.95 -12.78
CA GLN A 70 -9.21 12.97 -13.38
C GLN A 70 -10.70 12.63 -13.25
N LYS A 71 -11.03 11.34 -13.20
CA LYS A 71 -12.41 10.85 -13.04
C LYS A 71 -12.92 10.89 -11.60
N LEU A 72 -12.06 11.22 -10.63
CA LEU A 72 -12.47 11.28 -9.22
C LEU A 72 -13.39 12.49 -8.96
N ALA A 73 -14.48 12.26 -8.26
CA ALA A 73 -15.35 13.33 -7.79
C ALA A 73 -14.69 14.10 -6.62
N LYS A 74 -15.03 15.39 -6.49
CA LYS A 74 -14.58 16.23 -5.37
C LYS A 74 -15.11 15.64 -4.06
N GLY A 75 -14.21 15.29 -3.14
CA GLY A 75 -14.53 14.69 -1.84
C GLY A 75 -14.18 13.20 -1.72
N ASP A 76 -13.93 12.50 -2.83
CA ASP A 76 -13.44 11.13 -2.81
C ASP A 76 -11.94 11.08 -2.47
N THR A 77 -11.52 9.98 -1.84
CA THR A 77 -10.11 9.72 -1.52
C THR A 77 -9.54 8.71 -2.50
N ALA A 78 -8.37 9.00 -3.06
CA ALA A 78 -7.68 8.12 -3.99
C ALA A 78 -6.90 7.04 -3.24
N MET A 79 -7.11 5.77 -3.61
CA MET A 79 -6.27 4.65 -3.20
C MET A 79 -5.41 4.19 -4.37
N LEU A 80 -4.11 4.49 -4.29
CA LEU A 80 -3.15 4.10 -5.32
C LEU A 80 -2.97 2.57 -5.35
N SER A 81 -3.06 2.01 -6.56
CA SER A 81 -2.79 0.60 -6.87
C SER A 81 -1.40 0.16 -6.40
N SER A 82 -1.32 -1.03 -5.80
CA SER A 82 -0.04 -1.65 -5.42
C SER A 82 0.87 -1.93 -6.61
N SER A 83 0.31 -2.12 -7.81
CA SER A 83 1.07 -2.44 -9.03
C SER A 83 1.87 -1.25 -9.56
N LEU A 84 1.53 -0.02 -9.14
CA LEU A 84 2.26 1.17 -9.54
C LEU A 84 3.67 1.20 -8.93
N GLY A 85 4.66 1.48 -9.76
CA GLY A 85 6.04 1.70 -9.32
C GLY A 85 6.20 3.01 -8.54
N MET A 86 7.31 3.14 -7.80
CA MET A 86 7.54 4.30 -6.93
C MET A 86 7.64 5.62 -7.69
N LYS A 87 8.18 5.63 -8.92
CA LYS A 87 8.24 6.84 -9.77
C LYS A 87 6.84 7.34 -10.09
N SER A 88 6.00 6.46 -10.63
CA SER A 88 4.61 6.77 -10.98
C SER A 88 3.79 7.17 -9.76
N VAL A 89 4.05 6.58 -8.59
CA VAL A 89 3.41 6.99 -7.32
C VAL A 89 3.75 8.44 -6.97
N LEU A 90 4.98 8.89 -7.16
CA LEU A 90 5.38 10.28 -6.89
C LEU A 90 4.77 11.25 -7.89
N GLU A 91 4.74 10.89 -9.17
CA GLU A 91 4.08 11.68 -10.22
C GLU A 91 2.58 11.83 -9.95
N LEU A 92 1.91 10.73 -9.64
CA LEU A 92 0.48 10.72 -9.27
C LEU A 92 0.24 11.52 -7.98
N ALA A 93 1.17 11.47 -7.02
CA ALA A 93 1.08 12.27 -5.80
C ALA A 93 1.20 13.77 -6.08
N ALA A 94 2.10 14.19 -6.98
CA ALA A 94 2.20 15.58 -7.40
C ALA A 94 0.91 16.05 -8.07
N ARG A 95 0.39 15.30 -9.05
CA ARG A 95 -0.86 15.63 -9.73
C ARG A 95 -2.08 15.60 -8.81
N ALA A 96 -2.12 14.68 -7.85
CA ALA A 96 -3.19 14.64 -6.86
C ALA A 96 -3.19 15.87 -5.95
N ARG A 97 -2.00 16.40 -5.60
CA ARG A 97 -1.88 17.66 -4.83
C ARG A 97 -2.39 18.85 -5.64
N GLU A 98 -2.06 18.92 -6.93
CA GLU A 98 -2.56 19.96 -7.84
C GLU A 98 -4.10 19.94 -7.94
N LEU A 99 -4.69 18.74 -8.02
CA LEU A 99 -6.14 18.54 -8.09
C LEU A 99 -6.84 18.64 -6.72
N GLY A 100 -6.09 18.80 -5.62
CA GLY A 100 -6.65 18.84 -4.26
C GLY A 100 -7.25 17.52 -3.78
N ILE A 101 -6.84 16.39 -4.35
CA ILE A 101 -7.36 15.04 -4.02
C ILE A 101 -6.53 14.44 -2.88
N GLU A 102 -7.20 13.93 -1.85
CA GLU A 102 -6.53 13.22 -0.76
C GLU A 102 -6.15 11.79 -1.16
N ILE A 103 -4.91 11.39 -0.87
CA ILE A 103 -4.44 10.01 -1.07
C ILE A 103 -4.49 9.25 0.26
N PHE A 104 -5.11 8.06 0.23
CA PHE A 104 -5.20 7.16 1.38
C PHE A 104 -3.85 6.52 1.72
N ASN A 105 -3.16 5.95 0.72
CA ASN A 105 -1.91 5.20 0.89
C ASN A 105 -0.65 6.11 1.05
N ARG A 106 -0.66 7.05 1.99
CA ARG A 106 0.41 8.06 2.17
C ARG A 106 1.79 7.48 2.46
N GLN A 107 1.86 6.29 3.09
CA GLN A 107 3.13 5.63 3.40
C GLN A 107 3.95 5.32 2.14
N ARG A 108 3.30 4.99 1.02
CA ARG A 108 4.00 4.69 -0.24
C ARG A 108 4.72 5.90 -0.81
N ILE A 109 4.14 7.09 -0.64
CA ILE A 109 4.73 8.36 -1.07
C ILE A 109 6.01 8.62 -0.26
N ARG A 110 5.92 8.51 1.08
CA ARG A 110 7.07 8.68 1.98
C ARG A 110 8.22 7.74 1.64
N THR A 111 7.92 6.47 1.37
CA THR A 111 8.94 5.49 0.98
C THR A 111 9.55 5.83 -0.38
N GLY A 112 8.73 6.25 -1.35
CA GLY A 112 9.19 6.70 -2.67
C GLY A 112 10.16 7.88 -2.58
N GLU A 113 9.83 8.90 -1.78
CA GLU A 113 10.69 10.09 -1.57
C GLU A 113 12.04 9.71 -0.97
N LYS A 114 12.06 8.82 0.05
CA LYS A 114 13.31 8.32 0.65
C LYS A 114 14.18 7.57 -0.36
N LEU A 115 13.57 6.73 -1.20
CA LEU A 115 14.29 5.96 -2.22
C LEU A 115 14.88 6.87 -3.32
N MET A 116 14.19 7.95 -3.68
CA MET A 116 14.71 8.93 -4.64
C MET A 116 15.94 9.67 -4.08
N LYS A 117 15.85 10.18 -2.85
CA LYS A 117 16.98 10.82 -2.16
C LYS A 117 18.21 9.91 -2.07
N ALA A 118 18.01 8.66 -1.64
CA ALA A 118 19.10 7.68 -1.57
C ALA A 118 19.74 7.37 -2.94
N LYS A 119 18.95 7.40 -4.03
CA LYS A 119 19.48 7.23 -5.39
C LYS A 119 20.29 8.43 -5.85
N GLU A 120 19.85 9.64 -5.54
CA GLU A 120 20.57 10.88 -5.86
C GLU A 120 21.90 10.94 -5.12
N GLU A 121 21.91 10.64 -3.82
CA GLU A 121 23.14 10.56 -3.01
C GLU A 121 24.13 9.51 -3.55
N LYS A 122 23.64 8.32 -3.94
CA LYS A 122 24.49 7.29 -4.57
C LYS A 122 25.09 7.76 -5.89
N LYS A 123 24.29 8.42 -6.74
CA LYS A 123 24.76 8.97 -8.02
C LYS A 123 25.81 10.06 -7.80
N ALA A 124 25.63 10.93 -6.82
CA ALA A 124 26.61 11.96 -6.48
C ALA A 124 27.95 11.36 -6.04
N LYS A 125 27.92 10.36 -5.15
CA LYS A 125 29.12 9.64 -4.71
C LYS A 125 29.85 8.93 -5.86
N GLU A 126 29.12 8.31 -6.77
CA GLU A 126 29.71 7.67 -7.95
C GLU A 126 30.36 8.68 -8.90
N GLN A 127 29.75 9.85 -9.08
CA GLN A 127 30.33 10.94 -9.89
C GLN A 127 31.57 11.54 -9.24
N GLU A 128 31.59 11.69 -7.91
CA GLU A 128 32.77 12.14 -7.16
C GLU A 128 33.92 11.13 -7.25
N ALA A 129 33.62 9.84 -7.09
CA ALA A 129 34.61 8.76 -7.24
C ALA A 129 35.20 8.71 -8.66
N LYS A 130 34.36 8.90 -9.70
CA LYS A 130 34.84 9.00 -11.09
C LYS A 130 35.72 10.24 -11.32
N LYS A 131 35.37 11.38 -10.70
CA LYS A 131 36.17 12.61 -10.78
C LYS A 131 37.50 12.46 -10.03
N GLN A 132 37.52 11.80 -8.87
CA GLN A 132 38.75 11.50 -8.14
C GLN A 132 39.64 10.53 -8.93
N GLY A 133 39.10 9.40 -9.40
CA GLY A 133 39.87 8.45 -10.21
C GLY A 133 40.44 9.06 -11.50
N MET A 134 39.74 10.01 -12.13
CA MET A 134 40.27 10.73 -13.30
C MET A 134 41.35 11.77 -12.94
N LYS A 135 41.31 12.35 -11.73
CA LYS A 135 42.38 13.21 -11.21
C LYS A 135 43.62 12.38 -10.87
N ASP A 136 43.43 11.24 -10.21
CA ASP A 136 44.50 10.32 -9.78
C ASP A 136 45.21 9.68 -10.99
N PHE A 137 44.49 9.41 -12.08
CA PHE A 137 45.07 8.94 -13.35
C PHE A 137 45.87 10.03 -14.07
N ASN A 138 45.43 11.29 -14.01
CA ASN A 138 46.14 12.40 -14.66
C ASN A 138 47.40 12.84 -13.88
N THR A 139 47.42 12.70 -12.55
CA THR A 139 48.63 12.95 -11.74
C THR A 139 49.70 11.89 -11.99
N THR A 140 49.34 10.61 -11.96
CA THR A 140 50.27 9.50 -12.26
C THR A 140 50.82 9.54 -13.70
N LYS A 141 50.04 10.02 -14.68
CA LYS A 141 50.52 10.24 -16.05
C LYS A 141 51.49 11.42 -16.18
N LYS A 142 51.40 12.42 -15.30
CA LYS A 142 52.28 13.59 -15.27
C LYS A 142 53.64 13.25 -14.67
N GLU A 143 53.65 12.43 -13.61
CA GLU A 143 54.87 11.94 -12.96
C GLU A 143 55.69 11.04 -13.91
N LYS A 144 55.03 10.13 -14.65
CA LYS A 144 55.69 9.28 -15.67
C LYS A 144 56.18 9.99 -16.93
N LYS A 145 55.91 11.29 -17.09
CA LYS A 145 56.31 12.08 -18.28
C LYS A 145 57.40 13.11 -17.96
N ALA A 146 57.77 13.23 -16.68
CA ALA A 146 58.82 14.12 -16.18
C ALA A 146 60.13 13.36 -15.86
N GLU A 147 60.12 12.04 -15.99
CA GLU A 147 61.26 11.12 -16.00
C GLU A 147 61.60 10.76 -17.44
#